data_AF-A0A1S2LP15-F1
#
_entry.id   AF-A0A1S2LP15-F1
#
_cell.length_a   1.000
_cell.length_b   1.000
_cell.length_c   1.000
_cell.angle_alpha   90.00
_cell.angle_beta   90.00
_cell.angle_gamma   90.00
#
_symmetry.space_group_name_H-M   'P 1'
#
loop_
_entity.id
_entity.type
_entity.pdbx_description
1 polymer ?
#
loop_
_entity_poly.entity_id
_entity_poly.type
_entity_poly.pdbx_seq_one_letter_code
_entity_poly.pdbx_strand_id
1 'polypeptide(L)'
;MKVLVKKSSKSVQGNPHIKSALCEFAWAITRSKKTSMANTFWSLSARRGKKKALQAITHKVIKIIYTLFLNKQHFSEPCLAG
;
A
#
# COMPACT_ATOMS: atom_id res chain seq x y z
N MET A 1 -18.68 -4.43 27.98
CA MET A 1 -17.40 -3.96 27.42
C MET A 1 -16.97 -4.90 26.29
N LYS A 2 -16.96 -4.46 25.01
CA LYS A 2 -16.45 -5.30 23.90
C LYS A 2 -14.94 -5.41 24.04
N VAL A 3 -14.45 -6.57 24.45
CA VAL A 3 -13.02 -6.89 24.40
C VAL A 3 -12.60 -6.86 22.94
N LEU A 4 -11.83 -5.84 22.54
CA LEU A 4 -11.21 -5.78 21.22
C LEU A 4 -10.13 -6.87 21.18
N VAL A 5 -10.52 -8.07 20.81
CA VAL A 5 -9.59 -9.16 20.51
C VAL A 5 -8.62 -8.65 19.44
N LYS A 6 -7.35 -8.50 19.84
CA LYS A 6 -6.27 -8.03 18.96
C LYS A 6 -6.04 -9.10 17.89
N LYS A 7 -6.66 -8.92 16.71
CA LYS A 7 -6.44 -9.80 15.56
C LYS A 7 -4.95 -9.83 15.22
N SER A 8 -4.41 -11.04 15.06
CA SER A 8 -3.01 -11.28 14.76
C SER A 8 -2.56 -10.46 13.55
N SER A 9 -1.54 -9.62 13.73
CA SER A 9 -0.98 -8.75 12.67
C SER A 9 0.07 -9.47 11.82
N LYS A 10 0.03 -10.81 11.77
CA LYS A 10 0.99 -11.61 11.01
C LYS A 10 0.70 -11.43 9.52
N SER A 11 1.67 -10.92 8.79
CA SER A 11 1.64 -10.90 7.33
C SER A 11 1.87 -12.31 6.80
N VAL A 12 1.10 -12.73 5.81
CA VAL A 12 1.31 -14.01 5.13
C VAL A 12 2.67 -14.00 4.43
N GLN A 13 3.38 -15.12 4.51
CA GLN A 13 4.62 -15.32 3.76
C GLN A 13 4.28 -15.73 2.30
N GLY A 14 4.16 -14.74 1.41
CA GLY A 14 4.17 -14.97 -0.04
C GLY A 14 5.57 -15.02 -0.65
N ASN A 15 5.66 -15.23 -1.97
CA ASN A 15 6.90 -15.33 -2.74
C ASN A 15 7.84 -14.12 -2.50
N PRO A 16 9.10 -14.36 -2.08
CA PRO A 16 10.10 -13.30 -1.84
C PRO A 16 10.35 -12.39 -3.04
N HIS A 17 10.39 -12.92 -4.25
CA HIS A 17 10.68 -12.13 -5.46
C HIS A 17 9.60 -11.09 -5.74
N ILE A 18 8.33 -11.50 -5.62
CA ILE A 18 7.18 -10.61 -5.81
C ILE A 18 7.19 -9.52 -4.73
N LYS A 19 7.54 -9.87 -3.49
CA LYS A 19 7.66 -8.89 -2.40
C LYS A 19 8.76 -7.86 -2.66
N SER A 20 9.92 -8.28 -3.15
CA SER A 20 11.02 -7.36 -3.48
C SER A 20 10.63 -6.41 -4.60
N ALA A 21 10.07 -6.91 -5.71
CA ALA A 21 9.60 -6.07 -6.81
C ALA A 21 8.53 -5.06 -6.37
N LEU A 22 7.59 -5.48 -5.51
CA LEU A 22 6.57 -4.58 -4.96
C LEU A 22 7.13 -3.58 -3.96
N CYS A 23 8.22 -3.90 -3.27
CA CYS A 23 8.93 -3.00 -2.38
C CYS A 23 9.63 -1.90 -3.18
N GLU A 24 10.30 -2.26 -4.27
CA GLU A 24 10.91 -1.33 -5.23
C GLU A 24 9.86 -0.42 -5.87
N PHE A 25 8.73 -0.99 -6.30
CA PHE A 25 7.61 -0.23 -6.83
C PHE A 25 7.06 0.76 -5.80
N ALA A 26 6.89 0.33 -4.55
CA ALA A 26 6.46 1.22 -3.48
C ALA A 26 7.46 2.37 -3.26
N TRP A 27 8.77 2.11 -3.31
CA TRP A 27 9.81 3.15 -3.25
C TRP A 27 9.76 4.13 -4.42
N ALA A 28 9.47 3.67 -5.63
CA ALA A 28 9.27 4.54 -6.78
C ALA A 28 8.05 5.46 -6.59
N ILE A 29 6.94 4.93 -6.03
CA ILE A 29 5.75 5.71 -5.70
C ILE A 29 6.05 6.78 -4.65
N THR A 30 6.79 6.46 -3.59
CA THR A 30 7.08 7.44 -2.52
C THR A 30 7.90 8.62 -3.03
N ARG A 31 8.74 8.41 -4.05
CA ARG A 31 9.55 9.46 -4.70
C ARG A 31 8.77 10.26 -5.74
N SER A 32 7.65 9.73 -6.24
CA SER A 32 6.79 10.38 -7.24
C SER A 32 5.95 11.48 -6.59
N LYS A 33 6.42 12.73 -6.70
CA LYS A 33 5.70 13.92 -6.26
C LYS A 33 4.44 14.07 -7.12
N LYS A 34 3.26 14.20 -6.49
CA LYS A 34 1.89 14.33 -7.08
C LYS A 34 0.99 13.07 -7.10
N THR A 35 1.34 11.99 -6.40
CA THR A 35 0.40 10.86 -6.23
C THR A 35 -0.29 10.87 -4.87
N SER A 36 -1.60 10.56 -4.83
CA SER A 36 -2.36 10.39 -3.57
C SER A 36 -1.72 9.36 -2.64
N MET A 37 -1.08 8.36 -3.24
CA MET A 37 -0.36 7.29 -2.55
C MET A 37 0.91 7.79 -1.85
N ALA A 38 1.64 8.75 -2.43
CA ALA A 38 2.78 9.37 -1.77
C ALA A 38 2.37 10.14 -0.51
N ASN A 39 1.26 10.89 -0.55
CA ASN A 39 0.75 11.57 0.64
C ASN A 39 0.36 10.57 1.74
N THR A 40 -0.33 9.49 1.35
CA THR A 40 -0.68 8.42 2.31
C THR A 40 0.57 7.79 2.92
N PHE A 41 1.65 7.62 2.15
CA PHE A 41 2.92 7.12 2.67
C PHE A 41 3.51 8.05 3.72
N TRP A 42 3.58 9.36 3.46
CA TRP A 42 4.14 10.32 4.42
C TRP A 42 3.35 10.35 5.72
N SER A 43 2.01 10.39 5.66
CA SER A 43 1.16 10.31 6.85
C SER A 43 1.34 9.01 7.63
N LEU A 44 1.49 7.87 6.95
CA LEU A 44 1.72 6.57 7.61
C LEU A 44 3.14 6.46 8.17
N SER A 45 4.12 7.03 7.49
CA SER A 45 5.53 7.01 7.89
C SER A 45 5.73 7.76 9.20
N ALA A 46 5.02 8.88 9.39
CA ALA A 46 5.03 9.65 10.64
C ALA A 46 4.43 8.86 11.82
N ARG A 47 3.40 8.04 11.59
CA ARG A 47 2.70 7.30 12.67
C ARG A 47 3.29 5.92 12.99
N ARG A 48 3.82 5.21 12.01
CA ARG A 48 4.18 3.77 12.12
C ARG A 48 5.61 3.46 11.68
N GLY A 49 6.34 4.46 11.18
CA GLY A 49 7.68 4.30 10.62
C GLY A 49 7.68 3.84 9.17
N LYS A 50 8.83 4.08 8.50
CA LYS A 50 9.02 3.89 7.05
C LYS A 50 8.76 2.45 6.59
N LYS A 51 9.23 1.45 7.34
CA LYS A 51 9.07 0.03 6.99
C LYS A 51 7.60 -0.40 6.93
N LYS A 52 6.80 -0.01 7.92
CA LYS A 52 5.37 -0.33 8.00
C LYS A 52 4.55 0.49 7.00
N ALA A 53 4.97 1.72 6.72
CA ALA A 53 4.38 2.55 5.67
C ALA A 53 4.56 1.91 4.29
N LEU A 54 5.76 1.44 3.97
CA LEU A 54 6.06 0.80 2.69
C LEU A 54 5.21 -0.46 2.47
N GLN A 55 5.14 -1.33 3.49
CA GLN A 55 4.32 -2.55 3.44
C GLN A 55 2.82 -2.24 3.23
N ALA A 56 2.31 -1.15 3.82
CA ALA A 56 0.92 -0.73 3.63
C ALA A 56 0.67 -0.21 2.20
N ILE A 57 1.61 0.55 1.63
CA ILE A 57 1.53 1.00 0.23
C ILE A 57 1.57 -0.18 -0.73
N THR A 58 2.53 -1.11 -0.55
CA THR A 58 2.61 -2.36 -1.31
C THR A 58 1.28 -3.10 -1.32
N HIS A 59 0.66 -3.30 -0.14
CA HIS A 59 -0.63 -3.97 -0.05
C HIS A 59 -1.76 -3.21 -0.78
N LYS A 60 -1.76 -1.87 -0.71
CA LYS A 60 -2.73 -1.03 -1.41
C LYS A 60 -2.59 -1.16 -2.94
N VAL A 61 -1.35 -1.15 -3.44
CA VAL A 61 -1.03 -1.34 -4.87
C VAL A 61 -1.50 -2.69 -5.38
N ILE A 62 -1.17 -3.79 -4.68
CA ILE A 62 -1.60 -5.14 -5.07
C ILE A 62 -3.12 -5.21 -5.18
N LYS A 63 -3.82 -4.62 -4.21
CA LYS A 63 -5.29 -4.60 -4.20
C LYS A 63 -5.84 -3.86 -5.40
N ILE A 64 -5.26 -2.71 -5.75
CA ILE A 64 -5.62 -1.94 -6.95
C ILE A 64 -5.43 -2.80 -8.19
N ILE A 65 -4.23 -3.36 -8.39
CA ILE A 65 -3.92 -4.22 -9.55
C ILE A 65 -4.93 -5.38 -9.66
N TYR A 66 -5.17 -6.09 -8.56
CA TYR A 66 -6.14 -7.18 -8.53
C TYR A 66 -7.55 -6.73 -8.91
N THR A 67 -8.01 -5.60 -8.38
CA THR A 67 -9.33 -5.05 -8.75
C THR A 67 -9.40 -4.60 -10.20
N LEU A 68 -8.31 -4.11 -10.79
CA LEU A 68 -8.28 -3.73 -12.21
C LEU A 68 -8.38 -4.96 -13.11
N PHE A 69 -7.62 -6.02 -12.80
CA PHE A 69 -7.69 -7.28 -13.53
C PHE A 69 -9.08 -7.92 -13.44
N LEU A 70 -9.70 -7.90 -12.25
CA LEU A 70 -11.01 -8.51 -12.05
C LEU A 70 -12.13 -7.75 -12.78
N ASN A 71 -12.10 -6.41 -12.74
CA ASN A 71 -13.16 -5.59 -13.32
C ASN A 71 -12.92 -5.22 -14.80
N LYS A 72 -11.75 -5.55 -15.36
CA LYS A 72 -11.31 -5.11 -16.71
C LYS A 72 -11.44 -3.59 -16.92
N GLN A 73 -11.29 -2.81 -15.86
CA GLN A 73 -11.41 -1.35 -15.91
C GLN A 73 -10.02 -0.70 -16.00
N HIS A 74 -9.95 0.44 -16.67
CA HIS A 74 -8.75 1.26 -16.72
C HIS A 74 -8.47 1.86 -15.34
N PHE A 75 -7.19 2.00 -15.00
CA PHE A 75 -6.80 2.64 -13.76
C PHE A 75 -7.18 4.13 -13.80
N SER A 76 -8.14 4.53 -12.97
CA SER A 76 -8.40 5.92 -12.66
C SER A 76 -7.58 6.28 -11.42
N GLU A 77 -6.64 7.23 -11.55
CA GLU A 77 -5.96 7.74 -10.37
C GLU A 77 -7.00 8.29 -9.39
N PRO A 78 -6.95 7.88 -8.10
CA PRO A 78 -7.79 8.50 -7.09
C PRO A 78 -7.33 9.96 -6.99
N CYS A 79 -8.10 10.84 -7.61
CA CYS A 79 -7.86 12.26 -7.70
C CYS A 79 -7.41 12.82 -6.35
N LEU A 80 -6.35 13.63 -6.36
CA LEU A 80 -5.93 14.42 -5.22
C LEU A 80 -7.05 15.42 -4.90
N ALA A 81 -8.01 15.02 -4.06
CA ALA A 81 -8.92 15.96 -3.43
C ALA A 81 -8.06 16.84 -2.51
N GLY A 82 -7.72 18.03 -3.03
CA GLY A 82 -7.14 19.14 -2.27
C GLY A 82 -8.18 19.78 -1.38
#